data_AF-J4H1Y1-F1
#
_entry.id   AF-J4H1Y1-F1
#
_cell.length_a   1.000
_cell.length_b   1.000
_cell.length_c   1.000
_cell.angle_alpha   90.00
_cell.angle_beta   90.00
_cell.angle_gamma   90.00
#
_symmetry.space_group_name_H-M   'P 1'
#
loop_
_entity.id
_entity.type
_entity.pdbx_description
1 polymer ?
#
loop_
_entity_poly.entity_id
_entity_poly.type
_entity_poly.pdbx_seq_one_letter_code
_entity_poly.pdbx_strand_id
1 'polypeptide(L)'
;MWRLTTVDNPLSAKLWFSDGLPITNTIRGGQGESSRLIVEGQGFVDFSEFILQSYVFLDVNGLFICSQDTLGADTFDIRDKRSPWIDIALSLPGQGRFTITVVQTDTGIHLNVTSLTGILKPLPTVSAYDANFLTEMIAQKYVPYQNIPDAPGKTEEEIRELGTRLFPFTPYSFELAMSVYDWTTASFARIVFMKIFQYTAIPETPLPLDGPSIADSIWESNWGSYIPQSPDYMNSFMMKPASTLADVKAQLESVTPKLHEFSNVQNRLLAAAMQALPRTSLIAKPRLFSGQVDISQLGMERFGIEFLECPLNKGPVTESLVFAFADAMGTYISQGHVITTKMVWSFTDSLQDAMHYENGILLVADIPDDSSWVWETAAHITPLSDDSAKTEYTFAPGSQFKVLSTEQVVISEKQMVVINLRPEPLTQTPSAASQRERLQPTPLVAEEFRKDAGTYTPVLEKRIQLIDERKGVIPASSMRLPVACPDATHFKLAHKTRGRRCRCIDALDNMGSDGVQST
;
A
#
# COMPACT_ATOMS: atom_id res chain seq x y z
N MET A 1 -13.88 -0.90 22.52
CA MET A 1 -12.69 -0.12 22.89
C MET A 1 -11.94 -0.85 23.99
N TRP A 2 -10.67 -0.50 24.22
CA TRP A 2 -9.82 -1.11 25.24
C TRP A 2 -8.86 -0.07 25.85
N ARG A 3 -8.28 -0.36 27.02
CA ARG A 3 -7.18 0.43 27.58
C ARG A 3 -6.23 -0.44 28.40
N LEU A 4 -4.96 -0.07 28.39
CA LEU A 4 -3.98 -0.62 29.33
C LEU A 4 -4.11 0.07 30.69
N THR A 5 -4.44 -0.68 31.73
CA THR A 5 -4.52 -0.14 33.10
C THR A 5 -3.18 -0.25 33.82
N THR A 6 -2.46 -1.35 33.59
CA THR A 6 -1.13 -1.58 34.16
C THR A 6 -0.20 -2.18 33.11
N VAL A 7 1.09 -1.82 33.22
CA VAL A 7 2.16 -2.43 32.44
C VAL A 7 3.28 -2.84 33.38
N ASP A 8 3.50 -4.15 33.49
CA ASP A 8 4.67 -4.74 34.13
C ASP A 8 5.81 -4.82 33.13
N ASN A 9 6.82 -3.98 33.30
CA ASN A 9 7.97 -3.83 32.40
C ASN A 9 9.27 -3.87 33.21
N PRO A 10 9.69 -5.05 33.68
CA PRO A 10 10.84 -5.20 34.58
C PRO A 10 12.16 -4.75 33.95
N LEU A 11 12.28 -4.79 32.62
CA LEU A 11 13.45 -4.29 31.90
C LEU A 11 13.49 -2.76 31.78
N SER A 12 12.42 -2.06 32.19
CA SER A 12 12.27 -0.61 32.06
C SER A 12 12.51 -0.10 30.63
N ALA A 13 12.20 -0.94 29.63
CA ALA A 13 12.29 -0.55 28.23
C ALA A 13 11.37 0.64 27.97
N LYS A 14 11.80 1.64 27.20
CA LYS A 14 10.89 2.72 26.82
C LYS A 14 9.75 2.18 25.95
N LEU A 15 8.58 2.77 26.12
CA LEU A 15 7.34 2.36 25.47
C LEU A 15 6.73 3.56 24.75
N TRP A 16 6.19 3.32 23.56
CA TRP A 16 5.47 4.33 22.78
C TRP A 16 4.29 3.71 22.08
N PHE A 17 3.20 4.46 21.93
CA PHE A 17 2.14 4.10 20.99
C PHE A 17 2.25 4.91 19.70
N SER A 18 1.88 4.30 18.57
CA SER A 18 1.86 4.93 17.25
C SER A 18 0.94 6.15 17.14
N ASP A 19 -0.03 6.28 18.05
CA ASP A 19 -0.90 7.46 18.15
C ASP A 19 -0.26 8.64 18.90
N GLY A 20 0.87 8.42 19.59
CA GLY A 20 1.55 9.43 20.42
C GLY A 20 0.90 9.69 21.78
N LEU A 21 -0.16 8.96 22.14
CA LEU A 21 -0.89 9.14 23.40
C LEU A 21 -0.25 8.34 24.55
N PRO A 22 -0.56 8.67 25.82
CA PRO A 22 -0.02 7.96 26.98
C PRO A 22 -0.23 6.43 26.95
N ILE A 23 0.71 5.67 27.53
CA ILE A 23 0.69 4.20 27.51
C ILE A 23 -0.53 3.65 28.27
N THR A 24 -0.74 4.12 29.48
CA THR A 24 -1.78 3.63 30.39
C THR A 24 -2.95 4.61 30.50
N ASN A 25 -4.14 4.08 30.79
CA ASN A 25 -5.37 4.82 31.05
C ASN A 25 -5.90 5.66 29.87
N THR A 26 -5.31 5.52 28.69
CA THR A 26 -5.85 6.04 27.43
C THR A 26 -6.73 4.97 26.79
N ILE A 27 -7.98 5.32 26.51
CA ILE A 27 -8.92 4.47 25.76
C ILE A 27 -8.53 4.49 24.29
N ARG A 28 -8.39 3.31 23.70
CA ARG A 28 -8.03 3.07 22.31
C ARG A 28 -9.00 2.09 21.65
N GLY A 29 -8.91 2.01 20.33
CA GLY A 29 -9.76 1.15 19.53
C GLY A 29 -11.04 1.85 19.09
N GLY A 30 -11.87 1.07 18.42
CA GLY A 30 -12.93 1.52 17.53
C GLY A 30 -13.03 0.51 16.39
N GLN A 31 -14.14 0.51 15.65
CA GLN A 31 -14.36 -0.49 14.61
C GLN A 31 -13.29 -0.39 13.51
N GLY A 32 -12.38 -1.38 13.49
CA GLY A 32 -11.30 -1.46 12.51
C GLY A 32 -10.10 -0.56 12.78
N GLU A 33 -10.00 0.07 13.95
CA GLU A 33 -8.81 0.79 14.36
C GLU A 33 -7.71 -0.16 14.84
N SER A 34 -6.46 0.16 14.50
CA SER A 34 -5.28 -0.56 14.98
C SER A 34 -4.31 0.40 15.65
N SER A 35 -3.79 0.00 16.80
CA SER A 35 -2.76 0.73 17.54
C SER A 35 -1.54 -0.15 17.75
N ARG A 36 -0.35 0.40 17.53
CA ARG A 36 0.92 -0.30 17.75
C ARG A 36 1.60 0.20 19.01
N LEU A 37 1.87 -0.70 19.95
CA LEU A 37 2.81 -0.48 21.05
C LEU A 37 4.21 -0.86 20.58
N ILE A 38 5.16 0.05 20.75
CA ILE A 38 6.57 -0.08 20.42
C ILE A 38 7.35 -0.28 21.71
N VAL A 39 8.11 -1.36 21.79
CA VAL A 39 8.93 -1.73 22.97
C VAL A 39 10.40 -1.60 22.60
N GLU A 40 11.10 -0.66 23.23
CA GLU A 40 12.50 -0.35 22.96
C GLU A 40 13.38 -1.61 22.95
N GLY A 41 14.07 -1.85 21.83
CA GLY A 41 14.98 -2.98 21.65
C GLY A 41 14.33 -4.37 21.62
N GLN A 42 13.01 -4.50 21.69
CA GLN A 42 12.35 -5.81 21.78
C GLN A 42 11.36 -6.10 20.64
N GLY A 43 10.60 -5.11 20.14
CA GLY A 43 9.63 -5.33 19.07
C GLY A 43 8.32 -4.56 19.21
N PHE A 44 7.27 -5.06 18.55
CA PHE A 44 5.94 -4.47 18.52
C PHE A 44 4.84 -5.38 19.03
N VAL A 45 3.84 -4.80 19.68
CA VAL A 45 2.51 -5.39 19.88
C VAL A 45 1.49 -4.56 19.11
N ASP A 46 0.82 -5.17 18.15
CA ASP A 46 -0.33 -4.58 17.49
C ASP A 46 -1.62 -5.00 18.19
N PHE A 47 -2.50 -4.03 18.40
CA PHE A 47 -3.85 -4.21 18.93
C PHE A 47 -4.83 -3.75 17.86
N SER A 48 -5.76 -4.62 17.47
CA SER A 48 -6.78 -4.31 16.46
C SER A 48 -8.15 -4.72 16.99
N GLU A 49 -9.10 -3.79 17.01
CA GLU A 49 -10.45 -4.05 17.51
C GLU A 49 -11.44 -4.30 16.38
N PHE A 50 -12.29 -5.30 16.58
CA PHE A 50 -13.35 -5.68 15.66
C PHE A 50 -14.65 -5.87 16.41
N ILE A 51 -15.74 -5.33 15.85
CA ILE A 51 -17.09 -5.46 16.39
C ILE A 51 -17.90 -6.21 15.34
N LEU A 52 -18.42 -7.39 15.70
CA LEU A 52 -19.23 -8.24 14.82
C LEU A 52 -20.47 -8.68 15.60
N GLN A 53 -21.64 -8.21 15.17
CA GLN A 53 -22.92 -8.46 15.85
C GLN A 53 -22.83 -8.12 17.35
N SER A 54 -23.01 -9.11 18.23
CA SER A 54 -22.94 -8.99 19.70
C SER A 54 -21.55 -9.33 20.28
N TYR A 55 -20.53 -9.46 19.44
CA TYR A 55 -19.16 -9.80 19.85
C TYR A 55 -18.19 -8.65 19.61
N VAL A 56 -17.30 -8.46 20.58
CA VAL A 56 -16.12 -7.60 20.44
C VAL A 56 -14.88 -8.50 20.48
N PHE A 57 -14.05 -8.39 19.44
CA PHE A 57 -12.78 -9.08 19.32
C PHE A 57 -11.65 -8.07 19.43
N LEU A 58 -10.66 -8.38 20.27
CA LEU A 58 -9.38 -7.69 20.32
C LEU A 58 -8.30 -8.65 19.82
N ASP A 59 -7.80 -8.40 18.60
CA ASP A 59 -6.62 -9.07 18.05
C ASP A 59 -5.37 -8.41 18.61
N VAL A 60 -4.50 -9.24 19.20
CA VAL A 60 -3.18 -8.87 19.70
C VAL A 60 -2.13 -9.71 18.98
N ASN A 61 -1.49 -9.17 17.94
CA ASN A 61 -0.57 -9.89 17.06
C ASN A 61 -1.12 -11.24 16.52
N GLY A 62 -2.42 -11.33 16.23
CA GLY A 62 -3.10 -12.52 15.73
C GLY A 62 -3.67 -13.44 16.82
N LEU A 63 -3.55 -13.06 18.10
CA LEU A 63 -4.20 -13.73 19.23
C LEU A 63 -5.46 -12.98 19.63
N PHE A 64 -6.57 -13.67 19.91
CA PHE A 64 -7.86 -13.00 20.14
C PHE A 64 -8.30 -13.05 21.60
N ILE A 65 -8.77 -11.90 22.10
CA ILE A 65 -9.70 -11.82 23.23
C ILE A 65 -11.09 -11.61 22.65
N CYS A 66 -12.03 -12.46 23.01
CA CYS A 66 -13.42 -12.34 22.59
C CYS A 66 -14.29 -12.05 23.80
N SER A 67 -15.11 -11.02 23.68
CA SER A 67 -16.12 -10.58 24.62
C SER A 67 -17.50 -10.74 23.97
N GLN A 68 -18.38 -11.52 24.61
CA GLN A 68 -19.78 -11.67 24.22
C GLN A 68 -20.68 -10.92 25.22
N ASP A 69 -21.57 -10.07 24.71
CA ASP A 69 -22.63 -9.50 25.53
C ASP A 69 -23.77 -10.53 25.69
N THR A 70 -24.23 -10.74 26.92
CA THR A 70 -25.32 -11.69 27.24
C THR A 70 -26.71 -11.09 27.19
N LEU A 71 -26.84 -9.79 26.93
CA LEU A 71 -28.13 -9.14 26.77
C LEU A 71 -28.71 -9.39 25.37
N GLY A 72 -29.24 -10.60 25.16
CA GLY A 72 -30.25 -10.98 24.14
C GLY A 72 -30.07 -10.46 22.70
N ALA A 73 -29.93 -11.38 21.74
CA ALA A 73 -29.72 -11.14 20.31
C ALA A 73 -30.72 -10.20 19.57
N ASP A 74 -31.77 -9.71 20.23
CA ASP A 74 -32.84 -8.92 19.59
C ASP A 74 -32.79 -7.40 19.88
N THR A 75 -31.87 -6.89 20.71
CA THR A 75 -31.83 -5.45 21.04
C THR A 75 -30.42 -4.88 21.15
N PHE A 76 -29.55 -5.16 20.17
CA PHE A 76 -28.32 -4.37 20.03
C PHE A 76 -28.65 -3.03 19.32
N ASP A 77 -29.26 -2.09 20.06
CA ASP A 77 -29.21 -0.70 19.62
C ASP A 77 -27.82 -0.18 19.99
N ILE A 78 -26.95 -0.04 18.98
CA ILE A 78 -25.61 0.58 19.08
C ILE A 78 -25.70 1.99 19.74
N ARG A 79 -26.90 2.56 19.87
CA ARG A 79 -27.18 3.84 20.52
C ARG A 79 -27.31 3.78 22.04
N ASP A 80 -27.39 2.61 22.69
CA ASP A 80 -27.49 2.55 24.14
C ASP A 80 -26.12 2.75 24.80
N LYS A 81 -25.95 3.94 25.39
CA LYS A 81 -24.70 4.60 25.77
C LYS A 81 -24.04 4.04 27.04
N ARG A 82 -23.75 2.75 27.10
CA ARG A 82 -22.74 2.22 28.02
C ARG A 82 -21.69 1.58 27.14
N SER A 83 -20.58 2.27 26.88
CA SER A 83 -19.42 1.66 26.21
C SER A 83 -18.53 1.02 27.27
N PRO A 84 -18.63 -0.29 27.57
CA PRO A 84 -17.63 -0.92 28.39
C PRO A 84 -16.39 -1.11 27.51
N TRP A 85 -15.33 -0.36 27.77
CA TRP A 85 -14.02 -0.72 27.23
C TRP A 85 -13.47 -1.90 28.03
N ILE A 86 -12.58 -2.68 27.41
CA ILE A 86 -11.91 -3.80 28.08
C ILE A 86 -10.68 -3.26 28.80
N ASP A 87 -10.59 -3.49 30.12
CA ASP A 87 -9.40 -3.16 30.91
C ASP A 87 -8.41 -4.32 30.85
N ILE A 88 -7.23 -4.04 30.29
CA ILE A 88 -6.16 -5.04 30.13
C ILE A 88 -4.90 -4.62 30.89
N ALA A 89 -4.23 -5.62 31.48
CA ALA A 89 -2.89 -5.53 32.02
C ALA A 89 -1.91 -6.18 31.04
N LEU A 90 -0.76 -5.55 30.82
CA LEU A 90 0.32 -6.06 29.98
C LEU A 90 1.54 -6.39 30.82
N SER A 91 2.16 -7.54 30.61
CA SER A 91 3.49 -7.87 31.13
C SER A 91 4.47 -8.07 29.97
N LEU A 92 5.64 -7.45 30.07
CA LEU A 92 6.75 -7.47 29.13
C LEU A 92 8.00 -8.03 29.83
N PRO A 93 8.07 -9.34 30.09
CA PRO A 93 9.14 -9.94 30.90
C PRO A 93 10.52 -9.92 30.23
N GLY A 94 10.59 -9.53 28.95
CA GLY A 94 11.82 -9.56 28.15
C GLY A 94 11.77 -10.58 27.02
N GLN A 95 12.90 -10.68 26.29
CA GLN A 95 13.12 -11.68 25.23
C GLN A 95 12.08 -11.63 24.09
N GLY A 96 11.49 -10.45 23.84
CA GLY A 96 10.48 -10.31 22.80
C GLY A 96 9.16 -11.01 23.11
N ARG A 97 8.81 -11.19 24.39
CA ARG A 97 7.56 -11.84 24.82
C ARG A 97 6.62 -10.84 25.47
N PHE A 98 5.32 -11.11 25.38
CA PHE A 98 4.30 -10.35 26.08
C PHE A 98 3.22 -11.27 26.65
N THR A 99 2.58 -10.83 27.72
CA THR A 99 1.36 -11.43 28.26
C THR A 99 0.31 -10.35 28.47
N ILE A 100 -0.90 -10.54 27.96
CA ILE A 100 -2.07 -9.72 28.26
C ILE A 100 -2.96 -10.48 29.23
N THR A 101 -3.49 -9.78 30.23
CA THR A 101 -4.51 -10.31 31.15
C THR A 101 -5.67 -9.33 31.20
N VAL A 102 -6.91 -9.81 31.10
CA VAL A 102 -8.09 -8.97 31.28
C VAL A 102 -8.31 -8.76 32.78
N VAL A 103 -8.31 -7.50 33.22
CA VAL A 103 -8.35 -7.11 34.64
C VAL A 103 -9.80 -6.93 35.10
N GLN A 104 -10.64 -6.33 34.27
CA GLN A 104 -12.04 -6.12 34.59
C GLN A 104 -12.86 -6.07 33.30
N THR A 105 -14.03 -6.69 33.36
CA THR A 105 -15.12 -6.41 32.44
C THR A 105 -16.25 -5.77 33.24
N ASP A 106 -16.93 -4.79 32.68
CA ASP A 106 -18.21 -4.38 33.27
C ASP A 106 -19.14 -5.60 33.39
N THR A 107 -19.98 -5.60 34.42
CA THR A 107 -20.87 -6.73 34.76
C THR A 107 -21.81 -7.03 33.59
N GLY A 108 -21.67 -8.20 32.96
CA GLY A 108 -22.52 -8.66 31.84
C GLY A 108 -21.75 -9.22 30.63
N ILE A 109 -20.43 -8.98 30.56
CA ILE A 109 -19.57 -9.50 29.50
C ILE A 109 -19.02 -10.88 29.87
N HIS A 110 -19.22 -11.86 28.99
CA HIS A 110 -18.54 -13.15 29.08
C HIS A 110 -17.31 -13.16 28.18
N LEU A 111 -16.15 -13.53 28.75
CA LEU A 111 -14.90 -13.66 28.01
C LEU A 111 -14.59 -15.13 27.74
N ASN A 112 -14.17 -15.43 26.51
CA ASN A 112 -13.68 -16.76 26.16
C ASN A 112 -12.26 -17.02 26.68
N VAL A 113 -11.46 -15.95 26.85
CA VAL A 113 -10.07 -16.01 27.29
C VAL A 113 -9.78 -14.83 28.21
N THR A 114 -9.21 -15.10 29.39
CA THR A 114 -8.85 -14.07 30.38
C THR A 114 -7.37 -13.68 30.34
N SER A 115 -6.51 -14.48 29.69
CA SER A 115 -5.09 -14.16 29.51
C SER A 115 -4.54 -14.81 28.23
N LEU A 116 -3.65 -14.10 27.55
CA LEU A 116 -2.93 -14.58 26.37
C LEU A 116 -1.46 -14.22 26.45
N THR A 117 -0.61 -15.09 25.90
CA THR A 117 0.84 -14.88 25.82
C THR A 117 1.28 -15.02 24.38
N GLY A 118 2.08 -14.08 23.90
CA GLY A 118 2.57 -14.04 22.53
C GLY A 118 4.01 -13.55 22.41
N ILE A 119 4.42 -13.37 21.16
CA ILE A 119 5.74 -12.86 20.78
C ILE A 119 5.56 -11.48 20.12
N LEU A 120 6.44 -10.56 20.47
CA LEU A 120 6.53 -9.26 19.83
C LEU A 120 6.93 -9.44 18.37
N LYS A 121 6.32 -8.66 17.47
CA LYS A 121 6.82 -8.57 16.09
C LYS A 121 8.22 -7.96 16.11
N PRO A 122 9.18 -8.48 15.33
CA PRO A 122 10.55 -7.98 15.36
C PRO A 122 10.62 -6.53 14.90
N LEU A 123 11.58 -5.77 15.45
CA LEU A 123 11.94 -4.48 14.88
C LEU A 123 12.62 -4.69 13.52
N PRO A 124 12.30 -3.88 12.50
CA PRO A 124 13.01 -3.94 11.24
C PRO A 124 14.47 -3.52 11.44
N THR A 125 15.37 -4.10 10.63
CA THR A 125 16.77 -3.70 10.63
C THR A 125 16.93 -2.38 9.87
N VAL A 126 17.52 -1.38 10.53
CA VAL A 126 17.84 -0.08 9.92
C VAL A 126 19.35 0.10 9.94
N SER A 127 19.95 0.14 8.75
CA SER A 127 21.40 0.32 8.61
C SER A 127 21.79 1.77 8.85
N ALA A 128 22.78 1.99 9.72
CA ALA A 128 23.39 3.31 9.93
C ALA A 128 23.97 3.89 8.64
N TYR A 129 24.53 3.02 7.79
CA TYR A 129 25.05 3.41 6.47
C TYR A 129 23.92 3.94 5.57
N ASP A 130 22.80 3.21 5.51
CA ASP A 130 21.65 3.59 4.67
C ASP A 130 21.06 4.93 5.14
N ALA A 131 20.90 5.11 6.46
CA ALA A 131 20.41 6.35 7.03
C ALA A 131 21.33 7.53 6.72
N ASN A 132 22.63 7.39 6.99
CA ASN A 132 23.62 8.45 6.70
C ASN A 132 23.66 8.80 5.20
N PHE A 133 23.56 7.80 4.32
CA PHE A 133 23.47 8.03 2.89
C PHE A 133 22.25 8.88 2.56
N LEU A 134 21.07 8.57 3.11
CA LEU A 134 19.87 9.37 2.88
C LEU A 134 20.05 10.80 3.43
N THR A 135 20.67 10.97 4.59
CA THR A 135 21.01 12.30 5.14
C THR A 135 21.86 13.12 4.17
N GLU A 136 22.84 12.50 3.50
CA GLU A 136 23.63 13.17 2.44
C GLU A 136 22.76 13.59 1.26
N MET A 137 21.84 12.73 0.82
CA MET A 137 20.91 13.04 -0.29
C MET A 137 19.95 14.17 0.08
N ILE A 138 19.53 14.24 1.35
CA ILE A 138 18.73 15.35 1.88
C ILE A 138 19.53 16.65 1.85
N ALA A 139 20.76 16.64 2.37
CA ALA A 139 21.63 17.81 2.35
C ALA A 139 21.95 18.33 0.94
N GLN A 140 22.02 17.41 -0.04
CA GLN A 140 22.23 17.72 -1.46
C GLN A 140 20.94 18.08 -2.20
N LYS A 141 19.78 18.08 -1.52
CA LYS A 141 18.46 18.39 -2.08
C LYS A 141 18.01 17.43 -3.18
N TYR A 142 18.47 16.18 -3.14
CA TYR A 142 17.91 15.08 -3.94
C TYR A 142 16.69 14.44 -3.25
N VAL A 143 16.56 14.67 -1.95
CA VAL A 143 15.43 14.25 -1.10
C VAL A 143 14.99 15.40 -0.20
N PRO A 144 13.69 15.64 -0.02
CA PRO A 144 12.61 15.11 -0.86
C PRO A 144 12.64 15.72 -2.26
N TYR A 145 11.73 15.31 -3.13
CA TYR A 145 11.46 16.02 -4.39
C TYR A 145 11.18 17.51 -4.13
N GLN A 146 11.77 18.40 -4.94
CA GLN A 146 11.69 19.84 -4.74
C GLN A 146 10.51 20.45 -5.53
N ASN A 147 9.84 21.47 -4.97
CA ASN A 147 8.76 22.24 -5.61
C ASN A 147 7.61 21.39 -6.20
N ILE A 148 6.89 20.67 -5.34
CA ILE A 148 5.72 19.88 -5.74
C ILE A 148 4.63 20.85 -6.27
N PRO A 149 4.15 20.71 -7.52
CA PRO A 149 3.21 21.68 -8.11
C PRO A 149 1.81 21.68 -7.48
N ASP A 150 1.38 20.51 -7.00
CA ASP A 150 -0.04 20.22 -6.74
C ASP A 150 -0.36 19.99 -5.24
N ALA A 151 0.63 20.06 -4.35
CA ALA A 151 0.46 19.87 -2.92
C ALA A 151 1.31 20.86 -2.12
N PRO A 152 0.81 21.42 -1.01
CA PRO A 152 1.62 22.25 -0.11
C PRO A 152 2.79 21.46 0.51
N GLY A 153 2.75 20.13 0.44
CA GLY A 153 3.75 19.23 1.04
C GLY A 153 3.72 19.25 2.56
N LYS A 154 4.69 18.57 3.17
CA LYS A 154 4.98 18.67 4.61
C LYS A 154 6.29 19.40 4.83
N THR A 155 6.40 20.13 5.94
CA THR A 155 7.69 20.71 6.35
C THR A 155 8.61 19.62 6.91
N GLU A 156 9.90 19.94 7.01
CA GLU A 156 10.87 19.02 7.61
C GLU A 156 10.53 18.72 9.08
N GLU A 157 10.05 19.73 9.82
CA GLU A 157 9.63 19.60 11.22
C GLU A 157 8.45 18.65 11.35
N GLU A 158 7.43 18.77 10.50
CA GLU A 158 6.29 17.85 10.48
C GLU A 158 6.74 16.41 10.22
N ILE A 159 7.68 16.20 9.28
CA ILE A 159 8.22 14.87 8.98
C ILE A 159 9.04 14.35 10.17
N ARG A 160 9.80 15.20 10.88
CA ARG A 160 10.55 14.82 12.10
C ARG A 160 9.63 14.41 13.24
N GLU A 161 8.52 15.13 13.44
CA GLU A 161 7.51 14.81 14.44
C GLU A 161 6.83 13.46 14.12
N LEU A 162 6.45 13.25 12.86
CA LEU A 162 5.91 11.98 12.38
C LEU A 162 6.91 10.84 12.57
N GLY A 163 8.17 11.05 12.22
CA GLY A 163 9.24 10.07 12.41
C GLY A 163 9.42 9.69 13.88
N THR A 164 9.50 10.67 14.77
CA THR A 164 9.63 10.43 16.21
C THR A 164 8.44 9.68 16.78
N ARG A 165 7.23 9.94 16.27
CA ARG A 165 5.99 9.26 16.70
C ARG A 165 5.89 7.83 16.18
N LEU A 166 6.18 7.61 14.90
CA LEU A 166 5.96 6.33 14.22
C LEU A 166 7.16 5.38 14.32
N PHE A 167 8.38 5.92 14.43
CA PHE A 167 9.63 5.17 14.45
C PHE A 167 10.55 5.48 15.66
N PRO A 168 10.05 5.62 16.91
CA PRO A 168 10.86 5.98 18.07
C PRO A 168 11.90 4.92 18.48
N PHE A 169 11.82 3.71 17.93
CA PHE A 169 12.71 2.60 18.28
C PHE A 169 14.14 2.73 17.70
N THR A 170 14.35 3.69 16.80
CA THR A 170 15.63 3.89 16.10
C THR A 170 16.04 5.37 16.15
N PRO A 171 17.34 5.69 16.23
CA PRO A 171 17.81 7.05 16.08
C PRO A 171 17.60 7.62 14.66
N TYR A 172 17.31 6.76 13.67
CA TYR A 172 17.11 7.12 12.26
C TYR A 172 15.64 7.34 11.89
N SER A 173 14.86 7.83 12.85
CA SER A 173 13.40 7.94 12.72
C SER A 173 12.98 8.94 11.63
N PHE A 174 13.76 10.00 11.47
CA PHE A 174 13.54 11.02 10.43
C PHE A 174 13.82 10.45 9.04
N GLU A 175 14.90 9.70 8.85
CA GLU A 175 15.26 9.09 7.57
C GLU A 175 14.20 8.08 7.11
N LEU A 176 13.64 7.29 8.04
CA LEU A 176 12.52 6.40 7.74
C LEU A 176 11.28 7.19 7.28
N ALA A 177 10.88 8.22 8.02
CA ALA A 177 9.72 9.05 7.65
C ALA A 177 9.93 9.77 6.31
N MET A 178 11.11 10.36 6.11
CA MET A 178 11.48 11.03 4.86
C MET A 178 11.51 10.07 3.68
N SER A 179 11.94 8.82 3.87
CA SER A 179 11.94 7.82 2.79
C SER A 179 10.53 7.47 2.30
N VAL A 180 9.54 7.44 3.21
CA VAL A 180 8.12 7.24 2.87
C VAL A 180 7.55 8.48 2.21
N TYR A 181 7.81 9.67 2.77
CA TYR A 181 7.35 10.94 2.18
C TYR A 181 7.89 11.14 0.76
N ASP A 182 9.20 10.97 0.54
CA ASP A 182 9.79 11.12 -0.78
C ASP A 182 9.23 10.09 -1.79
N TRP A 183 8.87 8.88 -1.33
CA TRP A 183 8.20 7.89 -2.18
C TRP A 183 6.84 8.36 -2.72
N THR A 184 6.07 9.16 -1.97
CA THR A 184 4.76 9.64 -2.45
C THR A 184 4.88 10.86 -3.38
N THR A 185 6.04 11.52 -3.39
CA THR A 185 6.36 12.57 -4.37
C THR A 185 6.78 11.99 -5.72
N ALA A 186 7.07 12.86 -6.70
CA ALA A 186 7.56 12.45 -8.02
C ALA A 186 8.91 11.68 -8.00
N SER A 187 9.64 11.70 -6.88
CA SER A 187 10.81 10.83 -6.67
C SER A 187 10.48 9.33 -6.80
N PHE A 188 9.21 8.93 -6.72
CA PHE A 188 8.79 7.54 -7.02
C PHE A 188 9.35 7.06 -8.37
N ALA A 189 9.41 7.93 -9.39
CA ALA A 189 9.90 7.57 -10.73
C ALA A 189 11.36 7.05 -10.69
N ARG A 190 12.25 7.70 -9.91
CA ARG A 190 13.61 7.20 -9.68
C ARG A 190 13.58 5.79 -9.09
N ILE A 191 12.80 5.62 -8.04
CA ILE A 191 12.76 4.38 -7.24
C ILE A 191 12.25 3.23 -8.10
N VAL A 192 11.16 3.48 -8.86
CA VAL A 192 10.56 2.54 -9.82
C VAL A 192 11.54 2.17 -10.93
N PHE A 193 12.09 3.15 -11.66
CA PHE A 193 12.93 2.85 -12.83
C PHE A 193 14.18 2.08 -12.43
N MET A 194 14.84 2.50 -11.36
CA MET A 194 16.02 1.79 -10.88
C MET A 194 15.72 0.37 -10.42
N LYS A 195 14.46 -0.02 -10.16
CA LYS A 195 14.08 -1.36 -9.69
C LYS A 195 13.52 -2.25 -10.80
N ILE A 196 12.54 -1.77 -11.56
CA ILE A 196 11.87 -2.61 -12.57
C ILE A 196 12.83 -2.98 -13.71
N PHE A 197 13.76 -2.08 -14.04
CA PHE A 197 14.81 -2.28 -15.05
C PHE A 197 16.04 -3.06 -14.54
N GLN A 198 15.94 -3.71 -13.38
CA GLN A 198 16.97 -4.64 -12.90
C GLN A 198 16.74 -6.04 -13.46
N TYR A 199 17.83 -6.67 -13.93
CA TYR A 199 17.85 -8.10 -14.23
C TYR A 199 18.09 -8.88 -12.94
N THR A 200 17.01 -9.36 -12.31
CA THR A 200 17.04 -9.88 -10.93
C THR A 200 17.43 -11.35 -10.79
N ALA A 201 17.59 -12.09 -11.89
CA ALA A 201 17.88 -13.52 -11.87
C ALA A 201 19.28 -13.84 -12.46
N ILE A 202 20.22 -12.91 -12.35
CA ILE A 202 21.61 -13.05 -12.78
C ILE A 202 22.53 -12.92 -11.54
N PRO A 203 23.62 -13.69 -11.43
CA PRO A 203 24.49 -13.69 -10.24
C PRO A 203 25.30 -12.41 -9.97
N GLU A 204 25.38 -11.42 -10.87
CA GLU A 204 26.22 -10.24 -10.63
C GLU A 204 25.63 -9.28 -9.59
N THR A 205 26.51 -8.67 -8.79
CA THR A 205 26.15 -7.61 -7.84
C THR A 205 27.05 -6.39 -8.01
N PRO A 206 26.52 -5.15 -8.06
CA PRO A 206 25.08 -4.83 -8.06
C PRO A 206 24.40 -5.37 -9.33
N LEU A 207 23.10 -5.69 -9.22
CA LEU A 207 22.34 -6.27 -10.34
C LEU A 207 22.42 -5.37 -11.58
N PRO A 208 22.66 -5.92 -12.78
CA PRO A 208 22.71 -5.11 -13.99
C PRO A 208 21.39 -4.35 -14.22
N LEU A 209 21.49 -3.17 -14.85
CA LEU A 209 20.36 -2.31 -15.21
C LEU A 209 20.21 -2.22 -16.73
N ASP A 210 18.97 -2.19 -17.22
CA ASP A 210 18.67 -1.80 -18.58
C ASP A 210 18.73 -0.25 -18.72
N GLY A 211 19.96 0.26 -18.79
CA GLY A 211 20.26 1.70 -18.90
C GLY A 211 19.57 2.41 -20.07
N PRO A 212 19.59 1.86 -21.31
CA PRO A 212 18.87 2.45 -22.44
C PRO A 212 17.38 2.65 -22.16
N SER A 213 16.73 1.65 -21.59
CA SER A 213 15.31 1.72 -21.23
C SER A 213 15.01 2.76 -20.16
N ILE A 214 15.87 2.88 -19.14
CA ILE A 214 15.74 3.93 -18.13
C ILE A 214 15.84 5.31 -18.80
N ALA A 215 16.83 5.52 -19.67
CA ALA A 215 17.02 6.80 -20.35
C ALA A 215 15.83 7.16 -21.23
N ASP A 216 15.29 6.18 -21.96
CA ASP A 216 14.11 6.38 -22.79
C ASP A 216 12.88 6.71 -21.92
N SER A 217 12.69 6.03 -20.78
CA SER A 217 11.59 6.32 -19.83
C SER A 217 11.72 7.70 -19.15
N ILE A 218 12.93 8.16 -18.84
CA ILE A 218 13.16 9.53 -18.35
C ILE A 218 12.81 10.53 -19.45
N TRP A 219 13.32 10.33 -20.66
CA TRP A 219 13.16 11.25 -21.80
C TRP A 219 11.70 11.37 -22.29
N GLU A 220 10.97 10.26 -22.31
CA GLU A 220 9.57 10.24 -22.76
C GLU A 220 8.58 10.77 -21.71
N SER A 221 9.04 11.03 -20.48
CA SER A 221 8.21 11.55 -19.40
C SER A 221 7.54 12.86 -19.77
N ASN A 222 6.22 12.91 -19.64
CA ASN A 222 5.40 14.08 -19.97
C ASN A 222 4.27 14.33 -18.94
N TRP A 223 4.42 13.80 -17.72
CA TRP A 223 3.40 13.94 -16.69
C TRP A 223 3.55 15.27 -15.95
N GLY A 224 2.78 16.29 -16.35
CA GLY A 224 2.80 17.60 -15.69
C GLY A 224 4.17 18.26 -15.74
N SER A 225 4.75 18.56 -14.57
CA SER A 225 6.11 19.12 -14.44
C SER A 225 7.23 18.07 -14.48
N TYR A 226 6.87 16.78 -14.58
CA TYR A 226 7.81 15.65 -14.60
C TYR A 226 8.29 15.41 -16.03
N ILE A 227 9.10 16.35 -16.54
CA ILE A 227 9.64 16.33 -17.89
C ILE A 227 11.16 16.48 -17.86
N PRO A 228 11.90 16.00 -18.89
CA PRO A 228 13.37 16.08 -18.88
C PRO A 228 13.93 17.50 -18.82
N GLN A 229 13.14 18.52 -19.13
CA GLN A 229 13.54 19.92 -19.05
C GLN A 229 13.34 20.51 -17.64
N SER A 230 12.63 19.81 -16.76
CA SER A 230 12.35 20.27 -15.41
C SER A 230 13.59 20.07 -14.53
N PRO A 231 14.08 21.13 -13.84
CA PRO A 231 15.22 21.01 -12.95
C PRO A 231 14.92 20.07 -11.79
N ASP A 232 13.72 20.13 -11.21
CA ASP A 232 13.36 19.30 -10.06
C ASP A 232 13.22 17.82 -10.44
N TYR A 233 12.62 17.54 -11.61
CA TYR A 233 12.49 16.19 -12.13
C TYR A 233 13.86 15.56 -12.39
N MET A 234 14.73 16.23 -13.14
CA MET A 234 16.06 15.70 -13.44
C MET A 234 16.96 15.64 -12.22
N ASN A 235 16.82 16.58 -11.29
CA ASN A 235 17.57 16.56 -10.03
C ASN A 235 17.22 15.34 -9.18
N SER A 236 15.97 14.84 -9.23
CA SER A 236 15.61 13.57 -8.58
C SER A 236 16.44 12.38 -9.07
N PHE A 237 16.99 12.45 -10.29
CA PHE A 237 17.91 11.46 -10.88
C PHE A 237 19.40 11.86 -10.76
N MET A 238 19.75 12.89 -9.99
CA MET A 238 21.09 13.49 -9.91
C MET A 238 21.58 14.11 -11.23
N MET A 239 20.65 14.46 -12.11
CA MET A 239 20.92 14.97 -13.45
C MET A 239 20.49 16.44 -13.57
N LYS A 240 20.88 17.07 -14.67
CA LYS A 240 20.47 18.42 -15.07
C LYS A 240 19.38 18.35 -16.13
N PRO A 241 18.58 19.43 -16.30
CA PRO A 241 17.68 19.56 -17.43
C PRO A 241 18.32 19.15 -18.76
N ALA A 242 17.65 18.28 -19.49
CA ALA A 242 18.11 17.74 -20.76
C ALA A 242 17.20 18.20 -21.91
N SER A 243 17.83 18.47 -23.06
CA SER A 243 17.14 18.90 -24.28
C SER A 243 17.11 17.82 -25.38
N THR A 244 17.81 16.71 -25.17
CA THR A 244 17.82 15.57 -26.10
C THR A 244 17.93 14.25 -25.34
N LEU A 245 17.48 13.15 -25.96
CA LEU A 245 17.68 11.80 -25.42
C LEU A 245 19.18 11.44 -25.28
N ALA A 246 20.03 11.93 -26.19
CA ALA A 246 21.47 11.67 -26.12
C ALA A 246 22.10 12.30 -24.87
N ASP A 247 21.63 13.49 -24.48
CA ASP A 247 22.04 14.17 -23.25
C ASP A 247 21.59 13.40 -22.00
N VAL A 248 20.34 12.91 -21.99
CA VAL A 248 19.85 12.01 -20.92
C VAL A 248 20.74 10.76 -20.81
N LYS A 249 21.07 10.10 -21.93
CA LYS A 249 21.93 8.90 -21.94
C LYS A 249 23.32 9.18 -21.38
N ALA A 250 23.96 10.26 -21.82
CA ALA A 250 25.30 10.63 -21.37
C ALA A 250 25.34 10.98 -19.88
N GLN A 251 24.36 11.75 -19.40
CA GLN A 251 24.24 12.09 -17.98
C GLN A 251 23.93 10.85 -17.13
N LEU A 252 23.00 9.99 -17.58
CA LEU A 252 22.61 8.78 -16.85
C LEU A 252 23.79 7.83 -16.68
N GLU A 253 24.59 7.61 -17.72
CA GLU A 253 25.80 6.78 -17.66
C GLU A 253 26.76 7.26 -16.55
N SER A 254 26.90 8.58 -16.38
CA SER A 254 27.77 9.15 -15.35
C SER A 254 27.26 8.99 -13.92
N VAL A 255 25.94 9.01 -13.70
CA VAL A 255 25.33 8.96 -12.36
C VAL A 255 24.85 7.57 -11.96
N THR A 256 24.70 6.64 -12.91
CA THR A 256 24.09 5.31 -12.70
C THR A 256 24.65 4.56 -11.49
N PRO A 257 25.98 4.48 -11.24
CA PRO A 257 26.47 3.76 -10.07
C PRO A 257 25.92 4.31 -8.75
N LYS A 258 25.93 5.64 -8.57
CA LYS A 258 25.43 6.30 -7.36
C LYS A 258 23.91 6.29 -7.30
N LEU A 259 23.24 6.49 -8.43
CA LEU A 259 21.78 6.47 -8.52
C LEU A 259 21.19 5.09 -8.21
N HIS A 260 21.87 4.02 -8.65
CA HIS A 260 21.48 2.66 -8.34
C HIS A 260 21.68 2.35 -6.84
N GLU A 261 22.82 2.76 -6.26
CA GLU A 261 23.05 2.66 -4.81
C GLU A 261 21.97 3.44 -4.03
N PHE A 262 21.65 4.66 -4.46
CA PHE A 262 20.62 5.50 -3.87
C PHE A 262 19.25 4.81 -3.87
N SER A 263 18.80 4.29 -5.01
CA SER A 263 17.54 3.54 -5.06
C SER A 263 17.55 2.30 -4.16
N ASN A 264 18.67 1.57 -4.08
CA ASN A 264 18.80 0.41 -3.21
C ASN A 264 18.70 0.79 -1.72
N VAL A 265 19.39 1.85 -1.31
CA VAL A 265 19.33 2.41 0.06
C VAL A 265 17.88 2.80 0.39
N GLN A 266 17.24 3.58 -0.48
CA GLN A 266 15.90 4.07 -0.22
C GLN A 266 14.86 2.95 -0.16
N ASN A 267 14.94 1.94 -1.03
CA ASN A 267 14.05 0.78 -0.96
C ASN A 267 14.19 0.00 0.36
N ARG A 268 15.41 -0.14 0.91
CA ARG A 268 15.62 -0.80 2.21
C ARG A 268 15.03 0.01 3.36
N LEU A 269 15.24 1.33 3.38
CA LEU A 269 14.65 2.22 4.38
C LEU A 269 13.12 2.22 4.29
N LEU A 270 12.58 2.28 3.07
CA LEU A 270 11.15 2.27 2.79
C LEU A 270 10.49 0.96 3.25
N ALA A 271 11.11 -0.19 2.95
CA ALA A 271 10.65 -1.50 3.43
C ALA A 271 10.69 -1.60 4.97
N ALA A 272 11.76 -1.09 5.60
CA ALA A 272 11.86 -1.04 7.06
C ALA A 272 10.76 -0.14 7.67
N ALA A 273 10.50 1.03 7.08
CA ALA A 273 9.44 1.93 7.52
C ALA A 273 8.06 1.26 7.41
N MET A 274 7.74 0.63 6.28
CA MET A 274 6.47 -0.08 6.07
C MET A 274 6.26 -1.20 7.11
N GLN A 275 7.30 -1.97 7.42
CA GLN A 275 7.23 -3.01 8.47
C GLN A 275 6.96 -2.43 9.86
N ALA A 276 7.43 -1.21 10.13
CA ALA A 276 7.25 -0.52 11.40
C ALA A 276 5.90 0.21 11.56
N LEU A 277 5.13 0.39 10.49
CA LEU A 277 3.82 1.03 10.56
C LEU A 277 2.72 0.12 11.13
N PRO A 278 1.68 0.68 11.80
CA PRO A 278 0.56 -0.09 12.31
C PRO A 278 -0.18 -0.87 11.22
N ARG A 279 -0.84 -1.97 11.63
CA ARG A 279 -1.67 -2.78 10.73
C ARG A 279 -2.91 -2.03 10.25
N THR A 280 -3.45 -2.47 9.13
CA THR A 280 -4.75 -1.99 8.62
C THR A 280 -5.82 -3.06 8.83
N SER A 281 -7.02 -2.69 9.29
CA SER A 281 -8.15 -3.63 9.46
C SER A 281 -8.80 -3.98 8.13
N LEU A 282 -9.12 -5.26 7.93
CA LEU A 282 -9.93 -5.73 6.80
C LEU A 282 -11.41 -5.37 6.94
N ILE A 283 -11.93 -5.16 8.16
CA ILE A 283 -13.33 -4.73 8.35
C ILE A 283 -13.52 -3.30 7.84
N ALA A 284 -12.58 -2.42 8.20
CA ALA A 284 -12.64 -1.05 7.71
C ALA A 284 -12.39 -0.99 6.21
N LYS A 285 -11.47 -1.84 5.72
CA LYS A 285 -10.89 -1.78 4.36
C LYS A 285 -10.78 -3.18 3.76
N PRO A 286 -11.90 -3.77 3.29
CA PRO A 286 -11.92 -5.17 2.85
C PRO A 286 -11.21 -5.40 1.53
N ARG A 287 -11.01 -4.34 0.74
CA ARG A 287 -10.33 -4.39 -0.55
C ARG A 287 -9.49 -3.14 -0.73
N LEU A 288 -8.42 -3.29 -1.52
CA LEU A 288 -7.56 -2.20 -1.94
C LEU A 288 -7.50 -2.17 -3.48
N PHE A 289 -7.40 -0.97 -4.04
CA PHE A 289 -7.44 -0.71 -5.48
C PHE A 289 -6.20 0.07 -5.94
N SER A 290 -5.68 -0.23 -7.13
CA SER A 290 -4.57 0.52 -7.73
C SER A 290 -4.78 0.75 -9.21
N GLY A 291 -4.62 2.01 -9.66
CA GLY A 291 -4.71 2.41 -11.06
C GLY A 291 -3.41 2.29 -11.86
N GLN A 292 -2.30 1.90 -11.22
CA GLN A 292 -0.98 1.73 -11.86
C GLN A 292 -0.54 3.01 -12.61
N VAL A 293 -0.28 4.07 -11.84
CA VAL A 293 -0.01 5.41 -12.39
C VAL A 293 1.27 5.48 -13.24
N ASP A 294 2.26 4.69 -12.90
CA ASP A 294 3.56 4.57 -13.55
C ASP A 294 3.48 3.98 -14.96
N ILE A 295 2.49 3.13 -15.23
CA ILE A 295 2.23 2.58 -16.57
C ILE A 295 1.88 3.66 -17.60
N SER A 296 1.33 4.80 -17.18
CA SER A 296 1.14 5.97 -18.06
C SER A 296 2.44 6.39 -18.78
N GLN A 297 3.55 6.29 -18.05
CA GLN A 297 4.87 6.70 -18.50
C GLN A 297 5.65 5.53 -19.09
N LEU A 298 5.58 4.37 -18.45
CA LEU A 298 6.37 3.20 -18.83
C LEU A 298 5.84 2.50 -20.08
N GLY A 299 4.53 2.58 -20.33
CA GLY A 299 3.84 1.78 -21.34
C GLY A 299 3.46 0.40 -20.81
N MET A 300 2.40 -0.19 -21.38
CA MET A 300 1.88 -1.50 -20.96
C MET A 300 2.89 -2.63 -21.15
N GLU A 301 3.78 -2.50 -22.14
CA GLU A 301 4.87 -3.44 -22.41
C GLU A 301 5.91 -3.53 -21.29
N ARG A 302 5.75 -2.76 -20.22
CA ARG A 302 6.62 -2.78 -19.05
C ARG A 302 5.94 -3.18 -17.75
N PHE A 303 4.62 -3.33 -17.76
CA PHE A 303 3.92 -3.89 -16.61
C PHE A 303 4.46 -5.29 -16.24
N GLY A 304 4.75 -6.11 -17.25
CA GLY A 304 5.28 -7.46 -17.03
C GLY A 304 6.66 -7.48 -16.35
N ILE A 305 7.49 -6.44 -16.50
CA ILE A 305 8.86 -6.44 -15.96
C ILE A 305 8.93 -6.03 -14.48
N GLU A 306 7.81 -5.61 -13.90
CA GLU A 306 7.66 -5.33 -12.47
C GLU A 306 7.77 -6.58 -11.60
N PHE A 307 7.74 -7.77 -12.20
CA PHE A 307 7.67 -9.06 -11.49
C PHE A 307 8.97 -9.85 -11.56
N LEU A 308 9.29 -10.60 -10.51
CA LEU A 308 10.43 -11.51 -10.49
C LEU A 308 10.25 -12.71 -11.43
N GLU A 309 9.01 -13.07 -11.73
CA GLU A 309 8.64 -14.18 -12.62
C GLU A 309 8.87 -13.86 -14.11
N CYS A 310 9.12 -12.59 -14.47
CA CYS A 310 9.43 -12.20 -15.83
C CYS A 310 10.66 -12.95 -16.36
N PRO A 311 10.57 -13.66 -17.50
CA PRO A 311 11.67 -14.49 -18.01
C PRO A 311 12.91 -13.67 -18.37
N LEU A 312 12.73 -12.40 -18.78
CA LEU A 312 13.83 -11.50 -19.14
C LEU A 312 14.75 -11.16 -17.96
N ASN A 313 14.34 -11.40 -16.71
CA ASN A 313 15.18 -11.22 -15.53
C ASN A 313 16.47 -12.05 -15.54
N LYS A 314 16.51 -13.11 -16.37
CA LYS A 314 17.66 -14.00 -16.55
C LYS A 314 18.67 -13.48 -17.58
N GLY A 315 18.37 -12.34 -18.21
CA GLY A 315 19.16 -11.78 -19.30
C GLY A 315 18.85 -12.42 -20.66
N PRO A 316 19.69 -12.17 -21.68
CA PRO A 316 20.98 -11.47 -21.59
C PRO A 316 20.81 -9.96 -21.29
N VAL A 317 21.76 -9.36 -20.56
CA VAL A 317 21.73 -7.93 -20.18
C VAL A 317 21.79 -6.95 -21.35
N THR A 318 22.03 -7.46 -22.56
CA THR A 318 22.02 -6.71 -23.82
C THR A 318 20.63 -6.55 -24.42
N GLU A 319 19.64 -7.31 -23.95
CA GLU A 319 18.25 -7.25 -24.43
C GLU A 319 17.40 -6.40 -23.50
N SER A 320 16.66 -5.44 -24.05
CA SER A 320 15.83 -4.56 -23.22
C SER A 320 14.77 -5.34 -22.43
N LEU A 321 14.53 -4.90 -21.19
CA LEU A 321 13.42 -5.31 -20.34
C LEU A 321 12.13 -4.69 -20.88
N VAL A 322 11.60 -5.32 -21.93
CA VAL A 322 10.31 -5.03 -22.54
C VAL A 322 9.62 -6.36 -22.77
N PHE A 323 8.51 -6.59 -22.08
CA PHE A 323 7.76 -7.84 -22.17
C PHE A 323 6.31 -7.52 -22.50
N ALA A 324 5.85 -8.00 -23.65
CA ALA A 324 4.53 -7.64 -24.15
C ALA A 324 3.45 -7.99 -23.10
N PHE A 325 2.54 -7.05 -22.86
CA PHE A 325 1.50 -7.21 -21.84
C PHE A 325 0.69 -8.49 -22.04
N ALA A 326 0.29 -8.79 -23.28
CA ALA A 326 -0.44 -10.01 -23.61
C ALA A 326 0.34 -11.29 -23.25
N ASP A 327 1.66 -11.30 -23.45
CA ASP A 327 2.50 -12.46 -23.11
C ASP A 327 2.64 -12.61 -21.59
N ALA A 328 2.75 -11.52 -20.84
CA ALA A 328 2.76 -11.53 -19.38
C ALA A 328 1.44 -12.12 -18.83
N MET A 329 0.30 -11.65 -19.36
CA MET A 329 -1.03 -12.13 -19.01
C MET A 329 -1.26 -13.59 -19.40
N GLY A 330 -0.69 -14.04 -20.52
CA GLY A 330 -0.74 -15.43 -20.99
C GLY A 330 0.20 -16.39 -20.26
N THR A 331 1.08 -15.88 -19.39
CA THR A 331 2.09 -16.67 -18.68
C THR A 331 1.94 -16.52 -17.16
N TYR A 332 2.77 -15.70 -16.52
CA TYR A 332 2.88 -15.64 -15.06
C TYR A 332 1.88 -14.71 -14.38
N ILE A 333 1.23 -13.80 -15.12
CA ILE A 333 0.11 -12.98 -14.61
C ILE A 333 -1.25 -13.64 -14.91
N SER A 334 -1.27 -14.95 -15.19
CA SER A 334 -2.51 -15.69 -15.41
C SER A 334 -3.08 -16.24 -14.11
N GLN A 335 -4.41 -16.46 -14.09
CA GLN A 335 -5.12 -17.00 -12.93
C GLN A 335 -4.43 -18.24 -12.33
N GLY A 336 -4.31 -18.26 -11.01
CA GLY A 336 -3.72 -19.35 -10.23
C GLY A 336 -2.22 -19.21 -9.99
N HIS A 337 -1.51 -18.37 -10.74
CA HIS A 337 -0.09 -18.09 -10.53
C HIS A 337 0.13 -17.11 -9.37
N VAL A 338 1.34 -17.14 -8.83
CA VAL A 338 1.82 -16.16 -7.84
C VAL A 338 2.83 -15.25 -8.53
N ILE A 339 2.62 -13.95 -8.40
CA ILE A 339 3.52 -12.89 -8.87
C ILE A 339 4.21 -12.24 -7.67
N THR A 340 5.49 -11.93 -7.82
CA THR A 340 6.31 -11.28 -6.79
C THR A 340 6.80 -9.94 -7.29
N THR A 341 6.46 -8.84 -6.62
CA THR A 341 6.81 -7.50 -7.07
C THR A 341 8.30 -7.20 -6.86
N LYS A 342 8.93 -6.50 -7.81
CA LYS A 342 10.30 -5.97 -7.68
C LYS A 342 10.39 -4.70 -6.84
N MET A 343 9.25 -4.03 -6.68
CA MET A 343 9.16 -2.68 -6.13
C MET A 343 7.85 -2.50 -5.33
N VAL A 344 7.70 -1.33 -4.71
CA VAL A 344 6.57 -0.97 -3.85
C VAL A 344 5.31 -0.73 -4.68
N TRP A 345 4.24 -1.46 -4.44
CA TRP A 345 2.95 -1.09 -5.05
C TRP A 345 2.12 -0.22 -4.12
N SER A 346 1.61 0.89 -4.68
CA SER A 346 0.67 1.78 -4.01
C SER A 346 -0.78 1.45 -4.40
N PHE A 347 -1.65 1.52 -3.41
CA PHE A 347 -3.07 1.26 -3.47
C PHE A 347 -3.84 2.32 -2.66
N THR A 348 -5.12 2.44 -2.93
CA THR A 348 -6.11 3.20 -2.15
C THR A 348 -7.24 2.26 -1.73
N ASP A 349 -8.06 2.68 -0.77
CA ASP A 349 -9.28 1.96 -0.41
C ASP A 349 -10.53 2.43 -1.19
N SER A 350 -10.35 3.38 -2.11
CA SER A 350 -11.40 3.95 -2.95
C SER A 350 -11.20 3.57 -4.41
N LEU A 351 -12.16 2.87 -5.00
CA LEU A 351 -12.16 2.61 -6.44
C LEU A 351 -12.16 3.92 -7.24
N GLN A 352 -12.90 4.93 -6.79
CA GLN A 352 -12.94 6.23 -7.45
C GLN A 352 -11.55 6.87 -7.51
N ASP A 353 -10.79 6.79 -6.42
CA ASP A 353 -9.44 7.35 -6.35
C ASP A 353 -8.48 6.53 -7.22
N ALA A 354 -8.60 5.19 -7.22
CA ALA A 354 -7.79 4.35 -8.10
C ALA A 354 -8.08 4.65 -9.58
N MET A 355 -9.35 4.87 -9.93
CA MET A 355 -9.78 5.25 -11.28
C MET A 355 -9.35 6.66 -11.68
N HIS A 356 -9.01 7.54 -10.73
CA HIS A 356 -8.38 8.82 -11.04
C HIS A 356 -6.95 8.64 -11.60
N TYR A 357 -6.25 7.58 -11.16
CA TYR A 357 -4.87 7.27 -11.55
C TYR A 357 -4.76 6.14 -12.59
N GLU A 358 -5.88 5.71 -13.18
CA GLU A 358 -5.88 4.54 -14.06
C GLU A 358 -5.19 4.75 -15.40
N ASN A 359 -4.48 3.72 -15.86
CA ASN A 359 -3.82 3.69 -17.18
C ASN A 359 -4.11 2.40 -17.96
N GLY A 360 -5.37 1.97 -17.95
CA GLY A 360 -5.82 0.76 -18.63
C GLY A 360 -5.63 -0.53 -17.83
N ILE A 361 -5.05 -0.46 -16.62
CA ILE A 361 -4.94 -1.57 -15.67
C ILE A 361 -5.55 -1.14 -14.34
N LEU A 362 -6.37 -2.00 -13.75
CA LEU A 362 -6.87 -1.86 -12.39
C LEU A 362 -6.47 -3.10 -11.59
N LEU A 363 -5.67 -2.93 -10.56
CA LEU A 363 -5.40 -4.00 -9.60
C LEU A 363 -6.42 -3.94 -8.48
N VAL A 364 -6.96 -5.10 -8.11
CA VAL A 364 -7.89 -5.26 -6.98
C VAL A 364 -7.28 -6.27 -6.03
N ALA A 365 -6.79 -5.84 -4.88
CA ALA A 365 -6.32 -6.74 -3.83
C ALA A 365 -7.50 -7.12 -2.92
N ASP A 366 -7.86 -8.41 -2.95
CA ASP A 366 -8.84 -9.03 -2.08
C ASP A 366 -8.24 -9.47 -0.74
N ILE A 367 -9.11 -9.75 0.22
CA ILE A 367 -8.74 -10.24 1.54
C ILE A 367 -7.76 -11.45 1.45
N PRO A 368 -6.73 -11.51 2.32
CA PRO A 368 -5.86 -12.68 2.43
C PRO A 368 -6.64 -13.95 2.82
N ASP A 369 -6.16 -15.12 2.41
CA ASP A 369 -6.78 -16.43 2.74
C ASP A 369 -6.10 -17.10 3.95
N ASP A 370 -5.42 -16.32 4.80
CA ASP A 370 -4.67 -16.80 5.96
C ASP A 370 -5.48 -16.68 7.28
N SER A 371 -6.79 -16.49 7.16
CA SER A 371 -7.72 -16.18 8.26
C SER A 371 -7.37 -14.93 9.06
N SER A 372 -6.47 -14.06 8.57
CA SER A 372 -6.19 -12.77 9.17
C SER A 372 -7.39 -11.84 9.03
N TRP A 373 -7.59 -10.97 10.02
CA TRP A 373 -8.62 -9.92 10.02
C TRP A 373 -8.01 -8.53 9.73
N VAL A 374 -6.72 -8.53 9.42
CA VAL A 374 -5.89 -7.35 9.14
C VAL A 374 -5.05 -7.59 7.89
N TRP A 375 -4.72 -6.51 7.18
CA TRP A 375 -3.65 -6.50 6.20
C TRP A 375 -2.30 -6.55 6.94
N GLU A 376 -1.68 -7.72 7.02
CA GLU A 376 -0.35 -7.88 7.64
C GLU A 376 0.78 -7.34 6.76
N THR A 377 0.57 -7.26 5.45
CA THR A 377 1.59 -6.89 4.45
C THR A 377 1.36 -5.53 3.79
N ALA A 378 0.23 -4.86 4.07
CA ALA A 378 -0.07 -3.52 3.55
C ALA A 378 0.07 -2.47 4.65
N ALA A 379 0.92 -1.47 4.41
CA ALA A 379 1.14 -0.36 5.33
C ALA A 379 0.27 0.83 4.92
N HIS A 380 -0.52 1.37 5.85
CA HIS A 380 -1.23 2.64 5.65
C HIS A 380 -0.24 3.81 5.83
N ILE A 381 0.11 4.46 4.72
CA ILE A 381 1.16 5.49 4.68
C ILE A 381 0.62 6.91 4.56
N THR A 382 -0.69 7.11 4.40
CA THR A 382 -1.33 8.44 4.29
C THR A 382 -0.80 9.50 5.25
N PRO A 383 -0.54 9.22 6.56
CA PRO A 383 -0.01 10.24 7.45
C PRO A 383 1.35 10.79 7.04
N LEU A 384 2.13 10.03 6.27
CA LEU A 384 3.45 10.37 5.74
C LEU A 384 3.41 10.80 4.26
N SER A 385 2.25 10.79 3.60
CA SER A 385 2.11 11.21 2.20
C SER A 385 2.29 12.73 2.03
N ASP A 386 2.72 13.16 0.85
CA ASP A 386 2.83 14.55 0.41
C ASP A 386 1.47 15.23 0.24
N ASP A 387 0.42 14.44 0.01
CA ASP A 387 -0.97 14.92 -0.05
C ASP A 387 -1.82 14.24 1.04
N SER A 388 -2.28 15.02 2.02
CA SER A 388 -3.12 14.51 3.10
C SER A 388 -4.55 14.16 2.67
N ALA A 389 -4.97 14.56 1.47
CA ALA A 389 -6.27 14.19 0.91
C ALA A 389 -6.26 12.82 0.23
N LYS A 390 -5.08 12.27 -0.10
CA LYS A 390 -4.94 10.96 -0.73
C LYS A 390 -4.87 9.87 0.33
N THR A 391 -5.70 8.84 0.18
CA THR A 391 -5.57 7.65 1.01
C THR A 391 -4.63 6.65 0.34
N GLU A 392 -3.55 6.30 1.02
CA GLU A 392 -2.48 5.47 0.47
C GLU A 392 -2.13 4.28 1.37
N TYR A 393 -2.12 3.11 0.74
CA TYR A 393 -1.65 1.85 1.28
C TYR A 393 -0.54 1.32 0.38
N THR A 394 0.51 0.77 0.96
CA THR A 394 1.63 0.26 0.18
C THR A 394 2.02 -1.14 0.57
N PHE A 395 2.37 -1.93 -0.44
CA PHE A 395 3.00 -3.24 -0.28
C PHE A 395 4.49 -3.09 -0.59
N ALA A 396 5.34 -3.61 0.30
CA ALA A 396 6.79 -3.53 0.14
C ALA A 396 7.29 -4.33 -1.09
N PRO A 397 8.50 -4.06 -1.60
CA PRO A 397 9.12 -4.89 -2.63
C PRO A 397 9.24 -6.35 -2.16
N GLY A 398 9.05 -7.30 -3.07
CA GLY A 398 9.04 -8.72 -2.76
C GLY A 398 7.71 -9.23 -2.22
N SER A 399 6.68 -8.39 -2.16
CA SER A 399 5.32 -8.83 -1.83
C SER A 399 4.81 -9.80 -2.90
N GLN A 400 4.16 -10.87 -2.44
CA GLN A 400 3.63 -11.93 -3.29
C GLN A 400 2.11 -11.83 -3.39
N PHE A 401 1.59 -12.02 -4.59
CA PHE A 401 0.16 -12.02 -4.86
C PHE A 401 -0.22 -13.21 -5.72
N LYS A 402 -1.23 -13.96 -5.31
CA LYS A 402 -1.89 -14.90 -6.18
C LYS A 402 -2.87 -14.19 -7.09
N VAL A 403 -2.77 -14.44 -8.39
CA VAL A 403 -3.72 -13.95 -9.38
C VAL A 403 -4.99 -14.77 -9.29
N LEU A 404 -6.11 -14.14 -8.93
CA LEU A 404 -7.41 -14.78 -8.79
C LEU A 404 -8.17 -14.81 -10.10
N SER A 405 -8.17 -13.71 -10.85
CA SER A 405 -8.73 -13.60 -12.19
C SER A 405 -8.16 -12.41 -12.93
N THR A 406 -8.32 -12.44 -14.25
CA THR A 406 -7.92 -11.36 -15.15
C THR A 406 -9.06 -11.12 -16.13
N GLU A 407 -9.62 -9.91 -16.15
CA GLU A 407 -10.84 -9.60 -16.88
C GLU A 407 -10.68 -8.33 -17.69
N GLN A 408 -11.13 -8.32 -18.94
CA GLN A 408 -11.31 -7.08 -19.69
C GLN A 408 -12.68 -6.50 -19.39
N VAL A 409 -12.71 -5.25 -18.97
CA VAL A 409 -13.92 -4.53 -18.62
C VAL A 409 -13.96 -3.16 -19.28
N VAL A 410 -15.15 -2.58 -19.36
CA VAL A 410 -15.33 -1.18 -19.73
C VAL A 410 -15.88 -0.45 -18.52
N ILE A 411 -15.09 0.44 -17.93
CA ILE A 411 -15.50 1.28 -16.79
C ILE A 411 -15.49 2.73 -17.27
N SER A 412 -16.63 3.42 -17.16
CA SER A 412 -16.78 4.82 -17.61
C SER A 412 -16.29 5.04 -19.06
N GLU A 413 -16.71 4.14 -19.97
CA GLU A 413 -16.33 4.12 -21.40
C GLU A 413 -14.85 3.82 -21.71
N LYS A 414 -14.02 3.58 -20.69
CA LYS A 414 -12.61 3.22 -20.87
C LYS A 414 -12.44 1.71 -20.81
N GLN A 415 -11.73 1.15 -21.80
CA GLN A 415 -11.34 -0.26 -21.76
C GLN A 415 -10.20 -0.43 -20.77
N MET A 416 -10.32 -1.45 -19.91
CA MET A 416 -9.36 -1.74 -18.87
C MET A 416 -9.19 -3.25 -18.70
N VAL A 417 -8.05 -3.63 -18.15
CA VAL A 417 -7.79 -4.97 -17.64
C VAL A 417 -7.79 -4.91 -16.12
N VAL A 418 -8.73 -5.64 -15.52
CA VAL A 418 -8.82 -5.83 -14.08
C VAL A 418 -8.05 -7.09 -13.71
N ILE A 419 -7.12 -6.96 -12.78
CA ILE A 419 -6.36 -8.08 -12.22
C ILE A 419 -6.76 -8.21 -10.75
N ASN A 420 -7.55 -9.24 -10.46
CA ASN A 420 -7.92 -9.55 -9.08
C ASN A 420 -6.79 -10.36 -8.45
N LEU A 421 -6.32 -9.87 -7.32
CA LEU A 421 -5.14 -10.35 -6.62
C LEU A 421 -5.51 -10.73 -5.20
N ARG A 422 -4.78 -11.69 -4.65
CA ARG A 422 -4.80 -11.98 -3.22
C ARG A 422 -3.37 -11.94 -2.69
N PRO A 423 -3.06 -11.14 -1.66
CA PRO A 423 -1.72 -11.17 -1.10
C PRO A 423 -1.48 -12.54 -0.44
N GLU A 424 -0.31 -13.08 -0.69
CA GLU A 424 0.17 -14.28 -0.02
C GLU A 424 0.83 -13.89 1.32
N PRO A 425 0.58 -14.63 2.41
CA PRO A 425 1.22 -14.34 3.67
C PRO A 425 2.73 -14.55 3.54
N LEU A 426 3.51 -13.57 4.00
CA LEU A 426 4.95 -13.75 4.20
C LEU A 426 5.12 -14.92 5.17
N THR A 427 5.75 -16.02 4.71
CA THR A 427 5.90 -17.30 5.42
C THR A 427 5.93 -17.13 6.94
N GLN A 428 4.77 -17.28 7.59
CA GLN A 428 4.68 -17.11 9.03
C GLN A 428 5.28 -18.34 9.70
N THR A 429 5.98 -18.14 10.82
CA THR A 429 6.39 -19.24 11.69
C THR A 429 5.16 -20.10 12.04
N PRO A 430 5.24 -21.44 11.98
CA PRO A 430 4.09 -22.36 12.13
C PRO A 430 3.23 -22.15 13.40
N SER A 431 3.75 -21.50 14.45
CA SER A 431 3.02 -21.31 15.71
C SER A 431 1.85 -20.34 15.61
N ALA A 432 1.92 -19.30 14.76
CA ALA A 432 0.85 -18.30 14.62
C ALA A 432 -0.39 -18.88 13.93
N ALA A 433 -0.21 -19.65 12.84
CA ALA A 433 -1.29 -20.32 12.13
C ALA A 433 -2.02 -21.35 13.01
N SER A 434 -1.29 -22.16 13.79
CA SER A 434 -1.86 -23.18 14.67
C SER A 434 -2.62 -22.62 15.89
N GLN A 435 -2.30 -21.40 16.34
CA GLN A 435 -3.03 -20.71 17.40
C GLN A 435 -4.27 -19.98 16.87
N ARG A 436 -4.20 -19.41 15.66
CA ARG A 436 -5.37 -18.82 14.97
C ARG A 436 -6.47 -19.85 14.78
N GLU A 437 -6.13 -21.08 14.39
CA GLU A 437 -7.11 -22.17 14.14
C GLU A 437 -7.89 -22.60 15.40
N ARG A 438 -7.31 -22.46 16.60
CA ARG A 438 -7.95 -22.88 17.87
C ARG A 438 -8.87 -21.82 18.49
N LEU A 439 -8.70 -20.56 18.12
CA LEU A 439 -9.42 -19.41 18.67
C LEU A 439 -10.33 -18.75 17.64
N GLN A 440 -10.56 -19.38 16.48
CA GLN A 440 -11.45 -18.84 15.48
C GLN A 440 -12.86 -18.67 16.04
N PRO A 441 -13.54 -17.57 15.72
CA PRO A 441 -14.99 -17.49 15.82
C PRO A 441 -15.61 -18.68 15.08
N THR A 442 -16.76 -19.16 15.55
CA THR A 442 -17.52 -20.23 14.89
C THR A 442 -17.58 -20.02 13.37
N PRO A 443 -17.57 -21.07 12.53
CA PRO A 443 -17.56 -20.98 11.07
C PRO A 443 -18.54 -19.96 10.47
N LEU A 444 -19.69 -19.76 11.12
CA LEU A 444 -20.68 -18.72 10.82
C LEU A 444 -20.12 -17.29 10.78
N VAL A 445 -19.27 -16.90 11.73
CA VAL A 445 -18.71 -15.54 11.82
C VAL A 445 -17.63 -15.32 10.75
N ALA A 446 -16.87 -16.34 10.41
CA ALA A 446 -15.92 -16.29 9.30
C ALA A 446 -16.62 -16.26 7.93
N GLU A 447 -17.75 -16.95 7.78
CA GLU A 447 -18.58 -16.94 6.57
C GLU A 447 -19.33 -15.62 6.40
N GLU A 448 -19.82 -15.01 7.48
CA GLU A 448 -20.40 -13.66 7.46
C GLU A 448 -19.36 -12.57 7.22
N PHE A 449 -18.16 -12.67 7.81
CA PHE A 449 -17.04 -11.79 7.48
C PHE A 449 -16.70 -11.85 5.98
N ARG A 450 -16.66 -13.06 5.40
CA ARG A 450 -16.48 -13.24 3.95
C ARG A 450 -17.68 -12.76 3.14
N LYS A 451 -18.89 -12.75 3.69
CA LYS A 451 -20.10 -12.25 3.03
C LYS A 451 -20.13 -10.72 3.00
N ASP A 452 -19.75 -10.07 4.10
CA ASP A 452 -19.66 -8.60 4.22
C ASP A 452 -18.43 -8.05 3.45
N ALA A 453 -17.31 -8.78 3.46
CA ALA A 453 -16.12 -8.43 2.66
C ALA A 453 -16.23 -8.86 1.17
N GLY A 454 -17.11 -9.82 0.87
CA GLY A 454 -17.16 -10.55 -0.42
C GLY A 454 -18.15 -10.03 -1.45
N THR A 455 -18.98 -9.03 -1.16
CA THR A 455 -19.89 -8.47 -2.17
C THR A 455 -19.23 -7.36 -2.99
N TYR A 456 -18.15 -7.68 -3.72
CA TYR A 456 -17.92 -7.04 -5.01
C TYR A 456 -18.44 -7.98 -6.08
N THR A 457 -19.62 -7.65 -6.57
CA THR A 457 -19.99 -8.06 -7.91
C THR A 457 -19.60 -6.87 -8.79
N PRO A 458 -18.94 -7.05 -9.95
CA PRO A 458 -18.86 -6.00 -10.97
C PRO A 458 -20.25 -5.43 -11.31
N VAL A 459 -21.31 -6.19 -11.00
CA VAL A 459 -22.73 -5.82 -11.05
C VAL A 459 -23.15 -4.74 -10.03
N LEU A 460 -22.45 -4.48 -8.93
CA LEU A 460 -22.83 -3.39 -8.01
C LEU A 460 -22.53 -2.00 -8.61
N GLU A 461 -21.65 -1.90 -9.59
CA GLU A 461 -21.54 -0.71 -10.45
C GLU A 461 -22.62 -0.64 -11.54
N LYS A 462 -23.40 -1.73 -11.81
CA LYS A 462 -24.64 -1.59 -12.60
C LYS A 462 -25.72 -0.76 -11.86
N ARG A 463 -25.53 -0.46 -10.57
CA ARG A 463 -26.37 0.47 -9.81
C ARG A 463 -25.81 1.87 -9.66
N ILE A 464 -24.54 2.12 -10.01
CA ILE A 464 -24.07 3.46 -10.34
C ILE A 464 -24.63 3.75 -11.74
N GLN A 465 -25.86 4.25 -11.70
CA GLN A 465 -26.71 4.60 -12.81
C GLN A 465 -25.94 5.36 -13.91
N LEU A 466 -25.64 4.64 -14.99
CA LEU A 466 -25.88 5.13 -16.34
C LEU A 466 -27.37 5.46 -16.48
N ILE A 467 -27.80 6.59 -15.91
CA ILE A 467 -28.91 7.34 -16.47
C ILE A 467 -28.26 8.20 -17.56
N ASP A 468 -28.20 7.66 -18.78
CA ASP A 468 -28.28 8.52 -19.95
C ASP A 468 -29.76 8.91 -20.09
N GLU A 469 -30.11 10.11 -19.62
CA GLU A 469 -31.47 10.66 -19.68
C GLU A 469 -32.04 10.68 -21.12
N ARG A 470 -31.23 10.40 -22.15
CA ARG A 470 -31.65 10.44 -23.55
C ARG A 470 -31.93 9.10 -24.20
N LYS A 471 -31.62 7.94 -23.60
CA LYS A 471 -31.72 6.66 -24.33
C LYS A 471 -32.42 5.48 -23.65
N GLY A 472 -32.83 5.58 -22.39
CA GLY A 472 -33.63 4.54 -21.74
C GLY A 472 -32.89 3.20 -21.54
N VAL A 473 -33.54 2.29 -20.80
CA VAL A 473 -32.97 1.04 -20.30
C VAL A 473 -32.65 0.06 -21.44
N ILE A 474 -31.38 -0.30 -21.60
CA ILE A 474 -30.97 -1.36 -22.54
C ILE A 474 -31.21 -2.75 -21.91
N PRO A 475 -31.91 -3.68 -22.58
CA PRO A 475 -32.20 -5.01 -22.04
C PRO A 475 -30.94 -5.87 -21.79
N ALA A 476 -30.92 -6.59 -20.67
CA ALA A 476 -29.83 -7.49 -20.25
C ALA A 476 -29.49 -8.61 -21.27
N SER A 477 -30.40 -8.90 -22.21
CA SER A 477 -30.21 -9.89 -23.28
C SER A 477 -29.23 -9.45 -24.38
N SER A 478 -28.73 -8.23 -24.35
CA SER A 478 -27.74 -7.70 -25.30
C SER A 478 -26.28 -7.76 -24.79
N MET A 479 -26.06 -8.22 -23.55
CA MET A 479 -24.72 -8.40 -22.98
C MET A 479 -24.12 -9.74 -23.45
N ARG A 480 -22.99 -9.69 -24.17
CA ARG A 480 -22.23 -10.90 -24.51
C ARG A 480 -21.57 -11.47 -23.24
N LEU A 481 -21.52 -12.80 -23.14
CA LEU A 481 -20.88 -13.54 -22.06
C LEU A 481 -19.36 -13.27 -22.00
N PRO A 482 -18.72 -13.34 -20.81
CA PRO A 482 -17.27 -13.23 -20.68
C PRO A 482 -16.55 -14.32 -21.47
N VAL A 483 -15.53 -13.95 -22.24
CA VAL A 483 -14.65 -14.91 -22.91
C VAL A 483 -13.62 -15.38 -21.89
N ALA A 484 -13.57 -16.68 -21.62
CA ALA A 484 -12.78 -17.30 -20.53
C ALA A 484 -11.24 -17.25 -20.72
N CYS A 485 -10.74 -16.72 -21.84
CA CYS A 485 -9.33 -16.39 -22.04
C CYS A 485 -9.21 -15.63 -23.38
N PRO A 486 -8.83 -14.35 -23.43
CA PRO A 486 -8.64 -13.66 -24.70
C PRO A 486 -7.29 -14.04 -25.33
N ASP A 487 -7.30 -14.42 -26.61
CA ASP A 487 -6.10 -14.58 -27.46
C ASP A 487 -5.30 -13.25 -27.55
N ALA A 488 -3.99 -13.28 -27.87
CA ALA A 488 -3.09 -12.12 -27.88
C ALA A 488 -3.59 -10.92 -28.72
N THR A 489 -4.47 -11.17 -29.69
CA THR A 489 -5.13 -10.18 -30.54
C THR A 489 -6.27 -9.40 -29.86
N HIS A 490 -6.70 -9.79 -28.66
CA HIS A 490 -7.82 -9.19 -27.93
C HIS A 490 -7.44 -8.06 -26.98
N PHE A 491 -6.16 -7.85 -26.69
CA PHE A 491 -5.72 -6.70 -25.89
C PHE A 491 -5.52 -5.48 -26.80
N LYS A 492 -6.62 -4.96 -27.39
CA LYS A 492 -6.61 -3.68 -28.10
C LYS A 492 -6.86 -2.52 -27.15
N LEU A 493 -5.90 -2.26 -26.27
CA LEU A 493 -5.89 -1.02 -25.50
C LEU A 493 -5.23 0.08 -26.32
N ALA A 494 -5.62 1.34 -26.07
CA ALA A 494 -5.13 2.48 -26.84
C ALA A 494 -3.59 2.46 -26.86
N HIS A 495 -3.00 2.35 -28.06
CA HIS A 495 -1.57 2.56 -28.29
C HIS A 495 -1.11 3.84 -27.59
N LYS A 496 0.20 3.95 -27.24
CA LYS A 496 0.88 5.21 -26.85
C LYS A 496 0.44 6.34 -27.81
N THR A 497 -0.66 7.01 -27.50
CA THR A 497 -1.08 8.19 -28.22
C THR A 497 -0.17 9.27 -27.70
N ARG A 498 0.72 9.76 -28.57
CA ARG A 498 1.49 10.99 -28.34
C ARG A 498 0.64 11.97 -27.53
N GLY A 499 1.13 12.31 -26.34
CA GLY A 499 0.34 12.72 -25.18
C GLY A 499 -0.81 13.72 -25.40
N ARG A 500 -1.86 13.52 -24.58
CA ARG A 500 -2.94 14.42 -24.10
C ARG A 500 -3.94 13.49 -23.39
N ARG A 501 -4.37 13.62 -22.13
CA ARG A 501 -4.24 14.58 -21.02
C ARG A 501 -4.49 13.81 -19.71
N CYS A 502 -3.80 14.16 -18.62
CA CYS A 502 -4.36 14.01 -17.28
C CYS A 502 -5.37 15.16 -17.05
N ARG A 503 -6.54 14.89 -16.47
CA ARG A 503 -7.68 15.83 -16.32
C ARG A 503 -7.48 16.93 -15.26
N CYS A 504 -6.28 17.06 -14.69
CA CYS A 504 -5.96 18.10 -13.72
C CYS A 504 -5.72 19.51 -14.33
N ILE A 505 -5.98 19.71 -15.63
CA ILE A 505 -5.90 21.03 -16.31
C ILE A 505 -7.13 21.28 -17.21
N ASP A 506 -8.36 21.12 -16.71
CA ASP A 506 -9.55 21.67 -17.40
C ASP A 506 -10.57 22.31 -16.43
N ALA A 507 -10.23 22.46 -15.15
CA ALA A 507 -11.03 23.25 -14.20
C ALA A 507 -10.41 24.63 -14.04
N LEU A 508 -10.57 25.51 -15.06
CA LEU A 508 -10.61 26.98 -14.89
C LEU A 508 -10.96 27.76 -16.18
N ASP A 509 -10.97 27.15 -17.37
CA ASP A 509 -11.30 27.85 -18.62
C ASP A 509 -12.56 27.28 -19.30
N ASN A 510 -13.73 27.54 -18.72
CA ASN A 510 -15.01 27.56 -19.47
C ASN A 510 -16.15 28.25 -18.67
N MET A 511 -15.85 29.37 -18.02
CA MET A 511 -16.87 30.37 -17.71
C MET A 511 -16.50 31.70 -18.36
N GLY A 512 -17.09 31.94 -19.52
CA GLY A 512 -17.44 33.29 -19.97
C GLY A 512 -16.54 33.91 -21.04
N SER A 513 -16.81 33.57 -22.31
CA SER A 513 -16.62 34.53 -23.39
C SER A 513 -17.55 34.27 -24.57
N ASP A 514 -18.83 34.56 -24.36
CA ASP A 514 -19.76 35.13 -25.35
C ASP A 514 -20.43 36.29 -24.60
N GLY A 515 -20.45 37.55 -24.99
CA GLY A 515 -19.99 38.27 -26.16
C GLY A 515 -20.65 39.66 -26.09
N VAL A 516 -19.84 40.72 -26.19
CA VAL A 516 -20.11 41.96 -26.95
C VAL A 516 -21.36 42.83 -26.63
N GLN A 517 -21.06 44.14 -26.42
CA GLN A 517 -21.90 45.37 -26.58
C GLN A 517 -22.96 45.65 -25.49
N SER A 518 -23.23 46.88 -25.03
CA SER A 518 -23.03 48.24 -25.56
C SER A 518 -23.08 49.29 -24.43
N THR A 519 -22.58 50.50 -24.77
CA THR A 519 -22.58 51.83 -24.09
C THR A 519 -21.66 52.04 -22.90
#